data_AF-A0A4Q1EZ49-F1
#
_entry.id   AF-A0A4Q1EZ49-F1
#
_cell.length_a   1.000
_cell.length_b   1.000
_cell.length_c   1.000
_cell.angle_alpha   90.00
_cell.angle_beta   90.00
_cell.angle_gamma   90.00
#
_symmetry.space_group_name_H-M   'P 1'
#
loop_
_entity.id
_entity.type
_entity.pdbx_description
1 polymer ?
#
loop_
_entity_poly.entity_id
_entity_poly.type
_entity_poly.pdbx_seq_one_letter_code
_entity_poly.pdbx_strand_id
1 'polypeptide(L)'
;MQNFESRFNINGLDKYIFDQLSLLNYLDDKNYIHFDPKNENESKMKEYCEELCINSLFNKENRGKVELKYYPLLKDLENENGYFVLNKAYFFLNFYHKIKFQTFQFLTEDYNAFNSYNEFSSEYAEKGGEEILFRNLIQLSLKNKYYKVIFNEEDKSLIDCMIFNNRHIFLFEFKDYESINRLDSIYDYKEVEEIIDKNFIKKKGISQLISMMDKLKNNNNFNEFVIKKNIKFQNIEIYPVIVVSNSFYNIPSLEHYLTLKMFEKINLSKLNFKKIHNLVILDLNSLVELTYYNNQFDLIKCLKEYALKKSKFNENVSLPNYPSFRDNFIKSDFVKNSNFLIQFLKLTNFENNKDIAEMPNNFF
;
A
#
# COMPACT_ATOMS: atom_id res chain seq x y z
N MET A 1 16.74 -8.77 9.41
CA MET A 1 16.18 -9.42 10.61
C MET A 1 17.26 -10.07 11.46
N GLN A 2 17.94 -11.12 10.99
CA GLN A 2 18.95 -11.83 11.80
C GLN A 2 20.03 -10.93 12.43
N ASN A 3 20.54 -9.93 11.70
CA ASN A 3 21.49 -8.96 12.25
C ASN A 3 20.87 -8.01 13.30
N PHE A 4 19.58 -7.67 13.17
CA PHE A 4 18.83 -6.87 14.15
C PHE A 4 18.53 -7.69 15.40
N GLU A 5 18.01 -8.90 15.22
CA GLU A 5 17.76 -9.88 16.27
C GLU A 5 19.02 -10.19 17.07
N SER A 6 20.14 -10.44 16.38
CA SER A 6 21.44 -10.62 17.03
C SER A 6 21.93 -9.36 17.75
N ARG A 7 21.64 -8.16 17.23
CA ARG A 7 22.08 -6.89 17.83
C ARG A 7 21.32 -6.57 19.13
N PHE A 8 20.04 -6.93 19.19
CA PHE A 8 19.16 -6.63 20.32
C PHE A 8 18.85 -7.87 21.18
N ASN A 9 19.50 -9.00 20.89
CA ASN A 9 19.27 -10.29 21.53
C ASN A 9 17.78 -10.71 21.55
N ILE A 10 17.10 -10.45 20.43
CA ILE A 10 15.68 -10.72 20.24
C ILE A 10 15.56 -12.08 19.56
N ASN A 11 14.82 -13.00 20.18
CA ASN A 11 14.46 -14.28 19.56
C ASN A 11 13.03 -14.19 19.04
N GLY A 12 12.84 -14.34 17.72
CA GLY A 12 11.51 -14.50 17.13
C GLY A 12 10.78 -13.22 16.71
N LEU A 13 11.51 -12.15 16.37
CA LEU A 13 10.86 -10.96 15.78
C LEU A 13 10.41 -11.24 14.36
N ASP A 14 11.26 -11.95 13.61
CA ASP A 14 10.89 -12.62 12.38
C ASP A 14 9.60 -13.41 12.58
N LYS A 15 9.51 -14.22 13.63
CA LYS A 15 8.32 -15.00 13.96
C LYS A 15 7.10 -14.12 14.23
N TYR A 16 7.19 -13.02 14.98
CA TYR A 16 6.02 -12.15 15.24
C TYR A 16 5.52 -11.46 13.96
N ILE A 17 6.42 -10.82 13.21
CA ILE A 17 6.08 -10.10 11.98
C ILE A 17 5.63 -11.09 10.89
N PHE A 18 6.38 -12.19 10.65
CA PHE A 18 6.04 -13.20 9.64
C PHE A 18 4.85 -14.08 10.02
N ASP A 19 4.68 -14.47 11.30
CA ASP A 19 3.50 -15.21 11.74
C ASP A 19 2.29 -14.34 11.47
N GLN A 20 2.26 -13.10 11.94
CA GLN A 20 1.12 -12.25 11.62
C GLN A 20 0.97 -12.09 10.10
N LEU A 21 2.05 -11.84 9.33
CA LEU A 21 1.95 -11.66 7.88
C LEU A 21 1.46 -12.89 7.13
N SER A 22 1.62 -14.08 7.70
CA SER A 22 1.05 -15.28 7.11
C SER A 22 -0.49 -15.28 7.15
N LEU A 23 -1.16 -14.40 7.93
CA LEU A 23 -2.58 -14.07 7.74
C LEU A 23 -2.90 -13.58 6.33
N LEU A 24 -1.97 -12.90 5.66
CA LEU A 24 -2.13 -12.50 4.26
C LEU A 24 -2.14 -13.71 3.33
N ASN A 25 -1.49 -14.81 3.70
CA ASN A 25 -1.55 -16.06 2.93
C ASN A 25 -2.91 -16.76 3.09
N TYR A 26 -3.66 -16.49 4.17
CA TYR A 26 -5.02 -16.97 4.34
C TYR A 26 -6.06 -16.12 3.59
N LEU A 27 -5.68 -14.99 3.00
CA LEU A 27 -6.55 -14.19 2.13
C LEU A 27 -6.68 -14.82 0.74
N ASP A 28 -7.05 -16.11 0.72
CA ASP A 28 -7.41 -16.81 -0.50
C ASP A 28 -8.80 -16.37 -1.02
N ASP A 29 -9.20 -16.81 -2.21
CA ASP A 29 -10.43 -16.35 -2.90
C ASP A 29 -11.73 -16.52 -2.09
N LYS A 30 -11.73 -17.33 -1.02
CA LYS A 30 -12.94 -17.74 -0.30
C LYS A 30 -13.42 -16.82 0.83
N ASN A 31 -12.76 -15.68 1.08
CA ASN A 31 -13.13 -14.74 2.18
C ASN A 31 -13.32 -15.44 3.54
N TYR A 32 -12.58 -16.52 3.78
CA TYR A 32 -12.74 -17.37 4.96
C TYR A 32 -11.36 -17.83 5.42
N ILE A 33 -11.10 -17.62 6.71
CA ILE A 33 -9.86 -18.00 7.37
C ILE A 33 -10.19 -19.19 8.27
N HIS A 34 -9.40 -20.26 8.16
CA HIS A 34 -9.50 -21.41 9.03
C HIS A 34 -8.12 -21.76 9.58
N PHE A 35 -8.01 -21.82 10.90
CA PHE A 35 -6.79 -22.20 11.57
C PHE A 35 -6.78 -23.68 11.96
N ASP A 36 -5.66 -24.37 11.73
CA ASP A 36 -5.34 -25.67 12.27
C ASP A 36 -4.98 -25.53 13.77
N PRO A 37 -5.81 -26.09 14.68
CA PRO A 37 -5.54 -26.03 16.11
C PRO A 37 -4.26 -26.74 16.55
N LYS A 38 -3.65 -27.56 15.69
CA LYS A 38 -2.36 -28.21 15.96
C LYS A 38 -1.15 -27.34 15.63
N ASN A 39 -1.36 -26.19 14.99
CA ASN A 39 -0.30 -25.25 14.67
C ASN A 39 -0.21 -24.15 15.75
N GLU A 40 0.86 -24.17 16.54
CA GLU A 40 1.10 -23.17 17.60
C GLU A 40 1.18 -21.73 17.05
N ASN A 41 1.65 -21.53 15.81
CA ASN A 41 1.73 -20.19 15.24
C ASN A 41 0.34 -19.64 14.91
N GLU A 42 -0.56 -20.51 14.44
CA GLU A 42 -1.94 -20.13 14.11
C GLU A 42 -2.78 -19.84 15.37
N SER A 43 -2.39 -20.40 16.51
CA SER A 43 -3.04 -20.08 17.80
C SER A 43 -2.84 -18.61 18.21
N LYS A 44 -1.67 -18.01 17.92
CA LYS A 44 -1.44 -16.57 18.17
C LYS A 44 -2.21 -15.68 17.19
N MET A 45 -2.34 -16.11 15.93
CA MET A 45 -3.16 -15.40 14.94
C MET A 45 -4.64 -15.42 15.30
N LYS A 46 -5.11 -16.51 15.90
CA LYS A 46 -6.48 -16.67 16.35
C LYS A 46 -6.87 -15.57 17.34
N GLU A 47 -6.04 -15.32 18.35
CA GLU A 47 -6.25 -14.24 19.33
C GLU A 47 -6.36 -12.87 18.65
N TYR A 48 -5.47 -12.58 17.71
CA TYR A 48 -5.52 -11.37 16.90
C TYR A 48 -6.83 -11.25 16.09
N CYS A 49 -7.30 -12.36 15.49
CA CYS A 49 -8.56 -12.38 14.75
C CYS A 49 -9.78 -12.15 15.65
N GLU A 50 -9.77 -12.65 16.89
CA GLU A 50 -10.84 -12.38 17.87
C GLU A 50 -10.98 -10.88 18.16
N GLU A 51 -9.86 -10.15 18.31
CA GLU A 51 -9.90 -8.71 18.55
C GLU A 51 -10.51 -7.91 17.39
N LEU A 52 -10.43 -8.45 16.16
CA LEU A 52 -10.97 -7.86 14.95
C LEU A 52 -12.40 -8.33 14.63
N CYS A 53 -12.95 -9.24 15.46
CA CYS A 53 -14.30 -9.73 15.27
C CYS A 53 -15.34 -8.71 15.72
N ILE A 54 -16.28 -8.43 14.84
CA ILE A 54 -17.46 -7.62 15.13
C ILE A 54 -18.32 -8.24 16.25
N ASN A 55 -18.23 -9.56 16.45
CA ASN A 55 -18.94 -10.28 17.52
C ASN A 55 -18.69 -9.69 18.91
N SER A 56 -17.48 -9.16 19.15
CA SER A 56 -17.09 -8.52 20.42
C SER A 56 -17.92 -7.28 20.78
N LEU A 57 -18.70 -6.75 19.82
CA LEU A 57 -19.51 -5.54 19.97
C LEU A 57 -21.00 -5.81 20.17
N PHE A 58 -21.49 -7.02 19.88
CA PHE A 58 -22.93 -7.31 19.88
C PHE A 58 -23.60 -7.13 21.26
N ASN A 59 -22.83 -7.30 22.33
CA ASN A 59 -23.29 -7.22 23.72
C ASN A 59 -22.99 -5.88 24.43
N LYS A 60 -22.46 -4.87 23.73
CA LYS A 60 -22.17 -3.56 24.34
C LYS A 60 -23.37 -2.61 24.17
N GLU A 61 -23.91 -2.12 25.28
CA GLU A 61 -25.13 -1.29 25.33
C GLU A 61 -25.00 0.06 24.60
N ASN A 62 -23.78 0.55 24.33
CA ASN A 62 -23.54 1.75 23.54
C ASN A 62 -23.28 1.40 22.06
N ARG A 63 -24.34 1.06 21.33
CA ARG A 63 -24.29 0.85 19.87
C ARG A 63 -24.21 2.20 19.13
N GLY A 64 -23.03 2.81 19.17
CA GLY A 64 -22.64 3.80 18.16
C GLY A 64 -22.57 3.16 16.77
N LYS A 65 -22.32 3.97 15.72
CA LYS A 65 -22.07 3.44 14.37
C LYS A 65 -20.86 2.50 14.42
N VAL A 66 -21.08 1.20 14.22
CA VAL A 66 -20.01 0.22 14.15
C VAL A 66 -19.30 0.38 12.81
N GLU A 67 -18.02 0.72 12.85
CA GLU A 67 -17.24 0.86 11.62
C GLU A 67 -16.53 -0.46 11.31
N LEU A 68 -16.93 -1.10 10.20
CA LEU A 68 -16.25 -2.29 9.63
C LEU A 68 -14.77 -2.06 9.37
N LYS A 69 -14.35 -0.79 9.27
CA LYS A 69 -12.94 -0.40 9.20
C LYS A 69 -12.16 -0.82 10.44
N TYR A 70 -12.76 -1.02 11.62
CA TYR A 70 -12.04 -1.47 12.83
C TYR A 70 -12.33 -2.95 13.17
N TYR A 71 -13.46 -3.48 12.70
CA TYR A 71 -13.91 -4.85 12.97
C TYR A 71 -14.24 -5.59 11.66
N PRO A 72 -13.22 -5.91 10.84
CA PRO A 72 -13.41 -6.47 9.50
C PRO A 72 -13.68 -7.98 9.47
N LEU A 73 -13.71 -8.66 10.62
CA LEU A 73 -13.95 -10.09 10.74
C LEU A 73 -15.28 -10.41 11.42
N LEU A 74 -15.82 -11.58 11.10
CA LEU A 74 -16.94 -12.21 11.79
C LEU A 74 -16.54 -13.62 12.18
N LYS A 75 -16.71 -13.96 13.47
CA LYS A 75 -16.44 -15.29 13.98
C LYS A 75 -17.43 -16.30 13.42
N ASP A 76 -16.94 -17.45 12.96
CA ASP A 76 -17.79 -18.59 12.64
C ASP A 76 -18.27 -19.27 13.94
N LEU A 77 -19.59 -19.35 14.12
CA LEU A 77 -20.21 -19.96 15.30
C LEU A 77 -20.17 -21.50 15.25
N GLU A 78 -20.07 -22.08 14.05
CA GLU A 78 -20.01 -23.53 13.86
C GLU A 78 -18.56 -24.05 13.87
N ASN A 79 -17.59 -23.16 13.76
CA ASN A 79 -16.16 -23.47 13.75
C ASN A 79 -15.37 -22.49 14.62
N GLU A 80 -14.97 -22.93 15.81
CA GLU A 80 -14.19 -22.11 16.74
C GLU A 80 -12.81 -21.69 16.22
N ASN A 81 -12.35 -22.21 15.08
CA ASN A 81 -11.12 -21.78 14.42
C ASN A 81 -11.41 -21.12 13.06
N GLY A 82 -12.67 -20.76 12.80
CA GLY A 82 -13.17 -20.17 11.56
C GLY A 82 -13.50 -18.69 11.70
N TYR A 83 -13.19 -17.91 10.67
CA TYR A 83 -13.51 -16.49 10.56
C TYR A 83 -13.91 -16.12 9.14
N PHE A 84 -15.02 -15.40 8.99
CA PHE A 84 -15.40 -14.77 7.73
C PHE A 84 -14.76 -13.39 7.62
N VAL A 85 -14.11 -13.12 6.49
CA VAL A 85 -13.54 -11.80 6.18
C VAL A 85 -14.61 -10.95 5.53
N LEU A 86 -15.21 -10.03 6.31
CA LEU A 86 -16.28 -9.15 5.84
C LEU A 86 -15.77 -8.14 4.81
N ASN A 87 -14.53 -7.69 4.98
CA ASN A 87 -13.88 -6.76 4.06
C ASN A 87 -12.36 -6.97 4.03
N LYS A 88 -11.85 -7.50 2.91
CA LYS A 88 -10.41 -7.81 2.73
C LYS A 88 -9.52 -6.57 2.79
N ALA A 89 -9.94 -5.45 2.21
CA ALA A 89 -9.15 -4.22 2.23
C ALA A 89 -9.04 -3.65 3.65
N TYR A 90 -10.14 -3.61 4.41
CA TYR A 90 -10.11 -3.16 5.79
C TYR A 90 -9.37 -4.13 6.71
N PHE A 91 -9.51 -5.43 6.50
CA PHE A 91 -8.71 -6.42 7.22
C PHE A 91 -7.21 -6.19 6.97
N PHE A 92 -6.82 -6.03 5.71
CA PHE A 92 -5.43 -5.76 5.32
C PHE A 92 -4.90 -4.44 5.91
N LEU A 93 -5.69 -3.37 5.91
CA LEU A 93 -5.28 -2.07 6.44
C LEU A 93 -5.18 -2.05 7.96
N ASN A 94 -6.13 -2.68 8.68
CA ASN A 94 -5.98 -2.90 10.13
C ASN A 94 -4.73 -3.67 10.41
N PHE A 95 -4.57 -4.78 9.69
CA PHE A 95 -3.44 -5.66 9.81
C PHE A 95 -2.14 -4.86 9.71
N TYR A 96 -1.94 -4.10 8.63
CA TYR A 96 -0.72 -3.31 8.43
C TYR A 96 -0.46 -2.29 9.55
N HIS A 97 -1.42 -1.43 9.86
CA HIS A 97 -1.20 -0.33 10.81
C HIS A 97 -1.16 -0.80 12.27
N LYS A 98 -2.04 -1.72 12.65
CA LYS A 98 -2.11 -2.25 14.01
C LYS A 98 -0.86 -3.06 14.33
N ILE A 99 -0.38 -3.88 13.40
CA ILE A 99 0.80 -4.71 13.63
C ILE A 99 2.06 -3.88 13.70
N LYS A 100 2.21 -2.90 12.81
CA LYS A 100 3.34 -1.96 12.90
C LYS A 100 3.41 -1.33 14.29
N PHE A 101 2.28 -0.88 14.83
CA PHE A 101 2.23 -0.29 16.17
C PHE A 101 2.43 -1.31 17.31
N GLN A 102 1.80 -2.48 17.25
CA GLN A 102 1.98 -3.54 18.27
C GLN A 102 3.42 -4.07 18.30
N THR A 103 4.05 -4.19 17.13
CA THR A 103 5.46 -4.54 17.00
C THR A 103 6.34 -3.49 17.67
N PHE A 104 6.04 -2.19 17.47
CA PHE A 104 6.73 -1.12 18.19
C PHE A 104 6.61 -1.28 19.71
N GLN A 105 5.38 -1.42 20.23
CA GLN A 105 5.14 -1.55 21.68
C GLN A 105 5.90 -2.73 22.26
N PHE A 106 5.79 -3.92 21.65
CA PHE A 106 6.49 -5.12 22.07
C PHE A 106 8.01 -4.92 22.10
N LEU A 107 8.59 -4.35 21.04
CA LEU A 107 10.03 -4.13 20.93
C LEU A 107 10.55 -3.08 21.91
N THR A 108 9.74 -2.09 22.24
CA THR A 108 10.09 -1.07 23.24
C THR A 108 9.91 -1.59 24.66
N GLU A 109 8.80 -2.25 24.98
CA GLU A 109 8.45 -2.69 26.34
C GLU A 109 9.27 -3.90 26.78
N ASP A 110 9.40 -4.93 25.93
CA ASP A 110 10.03 -6.20 26.32
C ASP A 110 11.54 -6.22 26.05
N TYR A 111 12.02 -5.42 25.09
CA TYR A 111 13.41 -5.46 24.63
C TYR A 111 14.16 -4.12 24.75
N ASN A 112 13.48 -3.02 25.06
CA ASN A 112 14.07 -1.66 25.02
C ASN A 112 14.84 -1.40 23.72
N ALA A 113 14.39 -1.98 22.59
CA ALA A 113 15.12 -1.95 21.34
C ALA A 113 15.10 -0.57 20.66
N PHE A 114 14.09 0.25 20.98
CA PHE A 114 13.89 1.57 20.40
C PHE A 114 13.53 2.60 21.45
N ASN A 115 14.14 3.78 21.35
CA ASN A 115 13.85 4.91 22.25
C ASN A 115 12.66 5.76 21.77
N SER A 116 12.29 5.64 20.50
CA SER A 116 11.20 6.39 19.91
C SER A 116 10.57 5.66 18.74
N TYR A 117 9.31 5.98 18.46
CA TYR A 117 8.59 5.46 17.31
C TYR A 117 9.27 5.78 15.97
N ASN A 118 9.92 6.95 15.85
CA ASN A 118 10.61 7.35 14.62
C ASN A 118 11.82 6.44 14.31
N GLU A 119 12.52 5.97 15.34
CA GLU A 119 13.65 5.04 15.21
C GLU A 119 13.13 3.69 14.69
N PHE A 120 12.10 3.16 15.35
CA PHE A 120 11.43 1.94 14.92
C PHE A 120 10.87 2.03 13.50
N SER A 121 10.09 3.08 13.18
CA SER A 121 9.45 3.22 11.88
C SER A 121 10.48 3.33 10.75
N SER A 122 11.65 3.91 11.00
CA SER A 122 12.73 3.98 10.01
C SER A 122 13.31 2.59 9.70
N GLU A 123 13.38 1.71 10.70
CA GLU A 123 13.85 0.33 10.55
C GLU A 123 12.77 -0.59 9.97
N TYR A 124 11.53 -0.43 10.39
CA TYR A 124 10.38 -1.17 9.88
C TYR A 124 10.08 -0.83 8.41
N ALA A 125 10.32 0.41 7.97
CA ALA A 125 10.04 0.86 6.60
C ALA A 125 10.65 -0.05 5.52
N GLU A 126 11.86 -0.57 5.75
CA GLU A 126 12.55 -1.45 4.80
C GLU A 126 11.96 -2.86 4.80
N LYS A 127 11.87 -3.49 5.97
CA LYS A 127 11.45 -4.90 6.06
C LYS A 127 9.94 -5.07 6.00
N GLY A 128 9.21 -4.35 6.86
CA GLY A 128 7.75 -4.45 6.94
C GLY A 128 7.05 -3.65 5.84
N GLY A 129 7.49 -2.41 5.60
CA GLY A 129 6.87 -1.51 4.63
C GLY A 129 7.20 -1.89 3.17
N GLU A 130 8.48 -1.99 2.84
CA GLU A 130 8.91 -2.23 1.46
C GLU A 130 8.82 -3.72 1.09
N GLU A 131 9.70 -4.55 1.67
CA GLU A 131 9.91 -5.95 1.25
C GLU A 131 8.64 -6.79 1.34
N ILE A 132 7.88 -6.57 2.41
CA ILE A 132 6.70 -7.35 2.69
C ILE A 132 5.46 -6.69 2.07
N LEU A 133 5.15 -5.46 2.46
CA LEU A 133 3.87 -4.85 2.11
C LEU A 133 3.86 -4.40 0.64
N PHE A 134 4.78 -3.50 0.28
CA PHE A 134 4.78 -2.87 -1.04
C PHE A 134 5.00 -3.90 -2.15
N ARG A 135 5.96 -4.82 -2.00
CA ARG A 135 6.26 -5.81 -3.05
C ARG A 135 5.10 -6.77 -3.30
N ASN A 136 4.48 -7.29 -2.24
CA ASN A 136 3.32 -8.18 -2.37
C ASN A 136 2.13 -7.44 -2.99
N LEU A 137 1.83 -6.20 -2.57
CA LEU A 137 0.75 -5.41 -3.17
C LEU A 137 1.00 -5.11 -4.63
N ILE A 138 2.22 -4.76 -5.01
CA ILE A 138 2.58 -4.60 -6.42
C ILE A 138 2.29 -5.88 -7.17
N GLN A 139 2.77 -7.04 -6.72
CA GLN A 139 2.52 -8.31 -7.40
C GLN A 139 1.02 -8.63 -7.54
N LEU A 140 0.23 -8.45 -6.48
CA LEU A 140 -1.22 -8.70 -6.48
C LEU A 140 -2.01 -7.76 -7.41
N SER A 141 -1.52 -6.53 -7.57
CA SER A 141 -2.12 -5.50 -8.41
C SER A 141 -1.90 -5.69 -9.93
N LEU A 142 -1.09 -6.69 -10.31
CA LEU A 142 -0.77 -7.01 -11.70
C LEU A 142 -1.60 -8.21 -12.17
N LYS A 143 -2.45 -8.01 -13.18
CA LYS A 143 -3.29 -9.10 -13.72
C LYS A 143 -2.74 -9.73 -15.00
N ASN A 144 -1.65 -9.17 -15.54
CA ASN A 144 -1.10 -9.60 -16.80
C ASN A 144 0.23 -10.35 -16.63
N LYS A 145 0.26 -11.60 -17.11
CA LYS A 145 1.46 -12.46 -17.12
C LYS A 145 2.64 -11.92 -17.95
N TYR A 146 2.43 -10.93 -18.81
CA TYR A 146 3.47 -10.34 -19.65
C TYR A 146 4.28 -9.25 -18.95
N TYR A 147 3.91 -8.84 -17.73
CA TYR A 147 4.68 -7.88 -16.96
C TYR A 147 5.92 -8.55 -16.36
N LYS A 148 7.09 -7.97 -16.60
CA LYS A 148 8.31 -8.36 -15.89
C LYS A 148 8.50 -7.39 -14.72
N VAL A 149 8.45 -7.90 -13.50
CA VAL A 149 8.68 -7.14 -12.27
C VAL A 149 10.08 -7.44 -11.79
N ILE A 150 10.79 -6.40 -11.35
CA ILE A 150 12.15 -6.50 -10.82
C ILE A 150 12.22 -5.63 -9.58
N PHE A 151 12.39 -6.26 -8.42
CA PHE A 151 12.66 -5.57 -7.17
C PHE A 151 14.16 -5.36 -7.00
N ASN A 152 14.52 -4.25 -6.37
CA ASN A 152 15.90 -3.93 -6.08
C ASN A 152 16.28 -4.48 -4.70
N GLU A 153 17.20 -5.45 -4.68
CA GLU A 153 17.60 -6.14 -3.45
C GLU A 153 18.89 -5.58 -2.84
N GLU A 154 19.70 -4.85 -3.62
CA GLU A 154 21.10 -4.59 -3.29
C GLU A 154 21.47 -3.10 -3.18
N ASP A 155 20.97 -2.24 -4.09
CA ASP A 155 21.41 -0.85 -4.16
C ASP A 155 20.33 0.13 -3.68
N LYS A 156 20.32 0.43 -2.39
CA LYS A 156 19.39 1.38 -1.76
C LYS A 156 19.46 2.82 -2.32
N SER A 157 20.40 3.13 -3.21
CA SER A 157 20.47 4.42 -3.92
C SER A 157 19.64 4.46 -5.20
N LEU A 158 19.08 3.31 -5.62
CA LEU A 158 18.17 3.18 -6.73
C LEU A 158 16.73 3.05 -6.23
N ILE A 159 15.82 2.90 -7.19
CA ILE A 159 14.39 2.70 -6.95
C ILE A 159 14.08 1.29 -6.48
N ASP A 160 12.95 1.12 -5.79
CA ASP A 160 12.60 -0.15 -5.14
C ASP A 160 12.03 -1.17 -6.13
N CYS A 161 11.35 -0.73 -7.19
CA CYS A 161 10.75 -1.63 -8.18
C CYS A 161 10.74 -1.08 -9.60
N MET A 162 10.99 -1.97 -10.56
CA MET A 162 10.75 -1.73 -11.98
C MET A 162 9.74 -2.70 -12.55
N ILE A 163 8.81 -2.17 -13.34
CA ILE A 163 7.85 -3.00 -14.09
C ILE A 163 7.98 -2.70 -15.57
N PHE A 164 8.21 -3.74 -16.36
CA PHE A 164 8.32 -3.66 -17.81
C PHE A 164 7.04 -4.16 -18.48
N ASN A 165 6.50 -3.33 -19.37
CA ASN A 165 5.40 -3.66 -20.26
C ASN A 165 5.75 -3.23 -21.70
N ASN A 166 6.53 -4.08 -22.37
CA ASN A 166 7.11 -3.84 -23.69
C ASN A 166 7.91 -2.52 -23.73
N ARG A 167 7.41 -1.50 -24.42
CA ARG A 167 8.09 -0.20 -24.54
C ARG A 167 7.83 0.74 -23.36
N HIS A 168 7.05 0.32 -22.38
CA HIS A 168 6.68 1.14 -21.23
C HIS A 168 7.41 0.59 -20.00
N ILE A 169 8.07 1.48 -19.26
CA ILE A 169 8.83 1.13 -18.06
C ILE A 169 8.31 1.99 -16.93
N PHE A 170 7.91 1.32 -15.86
CA PHE A 170 7.40 1.96 -14.65
C PHE A 170 8.48 1.87 -13.59
N LEU A 171 8.80 3.02 -13.01
CA LEU A 171 9.84 3.17 -12.00
C LEU A 171 9.14 3.52 -10.68
N PHE A 172 9.14 2.59 -9.74
CA PHE A 172 8.45 2.75 -8.46
C PHE A 172 9.45 3.01 -7.35
N GLU A 173 9.19 4.06 -6.59
CA GLU A 173 9.85 4.35 -5.33
C GLU A 173 8.82 4.31 -4.21
N PHE A 174 9.07 3.51 -3.18
CA PHE A 174 8.26 3.40 -1.99
C PHE A 174 8.77 4.36 -0.91
N LYS A 175 7.82 4.95 -0.19
CA LYS A 175 8.05 5.91 0.88
C LYS A 175 7.11 5.60 2.03
N ASP A 176 7.60 4.83 3.00
CA ASP A 176 6.91 4.66 4.27
C ASP A 176 7.15 5.88 5.17
N TYR A 177 6.41 6.95 4.90
CA TYR A 177 6.36 8.11 5.78
C TYR A 177 5.09 8.06 6.59
N GLU A 178 5.23 7.91 7.90
CA GLU A 178 4.17 8.35 8.79
C GLU A 178 4.17 9.88 8.85
N SER A 179 3.01 10.50 9.04
CA SER A 179 2.96 11.97 9.07
C SER A 179 3.96 12.40 10.12
N ILE A 180 4.95 13.17 9.69
CA ILE A 180 5.71 13.99 10.63
C ILE A 180 4.61 14.78 11.33
N ASN A 181 4.39 14.52 12.62
CA ASN A 181 3.36 15.10 13.51
C ASN A 181 3.38 16.65 13.57
N ARG A 182 4.01 17.31 12.61
CA ARG A 182 4.18 18.74 12.47
C ARG A 182 3.58 19.31 11.19
N LEU A 183 3.49 18.59 10.06
CA LEU A 183 3.04 19.21 8.80
C LEU A 183 1.61 19.77 8.90
N ASP A 184 0.75 19.03 9.58
CA ASP A 184 -0.65 19.37 9.87
C ASP A 184 -0.79 20.53 10.89
N SER A 185 0.32 20.92 11.53
CA SER A 185 0.38 22.03 12.51
C SER A 185 1.24 23.22 12.06
N ILE A 186 1.90 23.13 10.90
CA ILE A 186 2.76 24.18 10.36
C ILE A 186 1.92 25.09 9.45
N TYR A 187 1.93 26.38 9.76
CA TYR A 187 1.23 27.40 8.98
C TYR A 187 2.17 28.17 8.03
N ASP A 188 3.49 27.99 8.13
CA ASP A 188 4.47 28.62 7.24
C ASP A 188 4.71 27.76 5.98
N TYR A 189 4.38 28.32 4.82
CA TYR A 189 4.60 27.69 3.53
C TYR A 189 6.06 27.28 3.30
N LYS A 190 7.04 28.12 3.68
CA LYS A 190 8.46 27.84 3.46
C LYS A 190 8.93 26.64 4.27
N GLU A 191 8.45 26.52 5.50
CA GLU A 191 8.76 25.38 6.35
C GLU A 191 8.18 24.07 5.77
N VAL A 192 6.94 24.12 5.27
CA VAL A 192 6.33 22.99 4.55
C VAL A 192 7.16 22.63 3.31
N GLU A 193 7.54 23.61 2.50
CA GLU A 193 8.36 23.41 1.30
C GLU A 193 9.70 22.76 1.65
N GLU A 194 10.40 23.25 2.67
CA GLU A 194 11.68 22.69 3.11
C GLU A 194 11.58 21.23 3.57
N ILE A 195 10.49 20.88 4.28
CA ILE A 195 10.24 19.51 4.72
C ILE A 195 9.96 18.60 3.51
N ILE A 196 9.11 19.04 2.58
CA ILE A 196 8.79 18.31 1.35
C ILE A 196 10.07 18.11 0.51
N ASP A 197 10.85 19.16 0.29
CA ASP A 197 12.11 19.11 -0.44
C ASP A 197 13.11 18.14 0.18
N LYS A 198 13.24 18.18 1.52
CA LYS A 198 14.13 17.30 2.25
C LYS A 198 13.73 15.83 2.08
N ASN A 199 12.43 15.53 2.17
CA ASN A 199 11.92 14.16 2.17
C ASN A 199 11.83 13.57 0.77
N PHE A 200 11.31 14.33 -0.21
CA PHE A 200 11.00 13.82 -1.54
C PHE A 200 12.02 14.20 -2.61
N ILE A 201 12.88 15.19 -2.37
CA ILE A 201 13.75 15.73 -3.43
C ILE A 201 15.23 15.49 -3.14
N LYS A 202 15.75 15.89 -1.98
CA LYS A 202 17.20 16.05 -1.76
C LYS A 202 17.96 14.74 -1.55
N LYS A 203 17.37 13.75 -0.88
CA LYS A 203 18.08 12.50 -0.52
C LYS A 203 17.45 11.24 -1.10
N LYS A 204 16.13 11.19 -1.15
CA LYS A 204 15.32 10.03 -1.55
C LYS A 204 14.10 10.51 -2.35
N GLY A 205 13.39 9.61 -3.03
CA GLY A 205 12.22 9.98 -3.85
C GLY A 205 12.61 10.35 -5.28
N ILE A 206 12.46 11.63 -5.62
CA ILE A 206 12.75 12.17 -6.95
C ILE A 206 14.21 11.94 -7.35
N SER A 207 15.17 12.12 -6.44
CA SER A 207 16.57 11.87 -6.77
C SER A 207 16.87 10.40 -7.12
N GLN A 208 16.18 9.43 -6.51
CA GLN A 208 16.33 8.01 -6.85
C GLN A 208 15.72 7.70 -8.22
N LEU A 209 14.53 8.26 -8.51
CA LEU A 209 13.91 8.16 -9.83
C LEU A 209 14.83 8.68 -10.94
N ILE A 210 15.41 9.88 -10.75
CA ILE A 210 16.33 10.50 -11.72
C ILE A 210 17.61 9.68 -11.86
N SER A 211 18.24 9.32 -10.73
CA SER A 211 19.44 8.48 -10.69
C SER A 211 19.22 7.18 -11.46
N MET A 212 18.06 6.55 -11.28
CA MET A 212 17.73 5.34 -12.03
C MET A 212 17.57 5.62 -13.52
N MET A 213 16.82 6.66 -13.92
CA MET A 213 16.65 7.04 -15.33
C MET A 213 18.00 7.24 -16.04
N ASP A 214 18.95 7.91 -15.38
CA ASP A 214 20.31 8.12 -15.90
C ASP A 214 21.10 6.82 -16.03
N LYS A 215 20.92 5.89 -15.08
CA LYS A 215 21.62 4.60 -15.04
C LYS A 215 20.95 3.50 -15.85
N LEU A 216 19.72 3.65 -16.34
CA LEU A 216 18.96 2.60 -17.04
C LEU A 216 19.75 1.95 -18.19
N LYS A 217 20.49 2.74 -18.97
CA LYS A 217 21.33 2.24 -20.09
C LYS A 217 22.40 1.24 -19.65
N ASN A 218 22.88 1.37 -18.42
CA ASN A 218 23.94 0.55 -17.85
C ASN A 218 23.40 -0.50 -16.87
N ASN A 219 22.08 -0.56 -16.68
CA ASN A 219 21.46 -1.52 -15.79
C ASN A 219 21.30 -2.88 -16.49
N ASN A 220 21.87 -3.94 -15.91
CA ASN A 220 21.87 -5.28 -16.50
C ASN A 220 20.45 -5.83 -16.73
N ASN A 221 19.55 -5.61 -15.78
CA ASN A 221 18.16 -6.07 -15.85
C ASN A 221 17.38 -5.36 -16.98
N PHE A 222 17.63 -4.06 -17.16
CA PHE A 222 17.10 -3.28 -18.28
C PHE A 222 17.67 -3.77 -19.61
N ASN A 223 18.99 -3.96 -19.69
CA ASN A 223 19.66 -4.41 -20.91
C ASN A 223 19.14 -5.78 -21.35
N GLU A 224 18.92 -6.69 -20.41
CA GLU A 224 18.34 -8.00 -20.70
C GLU A 224 16.95 -7.88 -21.35
N PHE A 225 16.10 -6.96 -20.88
CA PHE A 225 14.74 -6.83 -21.40
C PHE A 225 14.66 -6.06 -22.72
N VAL A 226 15.41 -4.96 -22.83
CA VAL A 226 15.34 -4.02 -23.95
C VAL A 226 16.19 -4.50 -25.13
N ILE A 227 17.41 -5.00 -24.87
CA ILE A 227 18.33 -5.45 -25.92
C ILE A 227 17.88 -6.80 -26.48
N LYS A 228 17.54 -7.80 -25.64
CA LYS A 228 17.05 -9.10 -26.17
C LYS A 228 15.78 -8.96 -27.01
N LYS A 229 14.96 -7.93 -26.75
CA LYS A 229 13.74 -7.63 -27.54
C LYS A 229 13.96 -6.62 -28.66
N ASN A 230 15.19 -6.18 -28.94
CA ASN A 230 15.52 -5.18 -29.97
C ASN A 230 14.69 -3.88 -29.86
N ILE A 231 14.38 -3.45 -28.63
CA ILE A 231 13.64 -2.20 -28.40
C ILE A 231 14.62 -1.02 -28.40
N LYS A 232 14.46 -0.09 -29.34
CA LYS A 232 15.26 1.15 -29.37
C LYS A 232 14.86 2.10 -28.23
N PHE A 233 15.82 2.74 -27.57
CA PHE A 233 15.61 3.70 -26.49
C PHE A 233 14.63 4.83 -26.84
N GLN A 234 14.73 5.38 -28.05
CA GLN A 234 13.83 6.42 -28.57
C GLN A 234 12.35 5.99 -28.68
N ASN A 235 12.05 4.71 -28.48
CA ASN A 235 10.69 4.18 -28.46
C ASN A 235 10.17 3.91 -27.05
N ILE A 236 11.00 4.09 -26.02
CA ILE A 236 10.68 3.76 -24.63
C ILE A 236 9.97 4.94 -23.95
N GLU A 237 8.91 4.64 -23.22
CA GLU A 237 8.20 5.59 -22.36
C GLU A 237 8.42 5.25 -20.89
N ILE A 238 8.79 6.25 -20.09
CA ILE A 238 9.05 6.12 -18.65
C ILE A 238 7.88 6.69 -17.84
N TYR A 239 7.44 5.92 -16.85
CA TYR A 239 6.37 6.27 -15.92
C TYR A 239 6.96 6.29 -14.49
N PRO A 240 7.35 7.45 -13.97
CA PRO A 240 7.80 7.57 -12.59
C PRO A 240 6.61 7.52 -11.63
N VAL A 241 6.72 6.70 -10.58
CA VAL A 241 5.70 6.49 -9.57
C VAL A 241 6.33 6.53 -8.17
N ILE A 242 5.73 7.29 -7.26
CA ILE A 242 6.03 7.22 -5.82
C ILE A 242 4.83 6.60 -5.11
N VAL A 243 5.06 5.56 -4.34
CA VAL A 243 4.04 4.97 -3.47
C VAL A 243 4.29 5.44 -2.03
N VAL A 244 3.29 6.06 -1.42
CA VAL A 244 3.38 6.60 -0.06
C VAL A 244 2.49 5.81 0.90
N SER A 245 2.97 5.54 2.12
CA SER A 245 2.13 4.88 3.12
C SER A 245 1.07 5.82 3.72
N ASN A 246 1.33 7.12 3.76
CA ASN A 246 0.40 8.13 4.27
C ASN A 246 -0.30 8.91 3.15
N SER A 247 -1.64 8.90 3.17
CA SER A 247 -2.50 9.60 2.21
C SER A 247 -2.33 11.12 2.19
N PHE A 248 -1.80 11.73 3.25
CA PHE A 248 -1.46 13.16 3.27
C PHE A 248 -0.50 13.55 2.14
N TYR A 249 0.39 12.64 1.74
CA TYR A 249 1.33 12.90 0.64
C TYR A 249 0.74 12.62 -0.75
N ASN A 250 -0.46 12.03 -0.83
CA ASN A 250 -1.18 11.80 -2.09
C ASN A 250 -2.15 12.94 -2.43
N ILE A 251 -1.72 14.19 -2.23
CA ILE A 251 -2.48 15.36 -2.63
C ILE A 251 -2.09 15.73 -4.07
N PRO A 252 -3.06 15.91 -5.00
CA PRO A 252 -2.78 16.21 -6.40
C PRO A 252 -1.86 17.42 -6.65
N SER A 253 -1.97 18.48 -5.84
CA SER A 253 -1.10 19.66 -5.93
C SER A 253 0.35 19.36 -5.54
N LEU A 254 0.57 18.49 -4.53
CA LEU A 254 1.91 18.04 -4.15
C LEU A 254 2.52 17.15 -5.24
N GLU A 255 1.72 16.25 -5.83
CA GLU A 255 2.15 15.45 -6.99
C GLU A 255 2.57 16.35 -8.17
N HIS A 256 1.82 17.41 -8.44
CA HIS A 256 2.17 18.39 -9.47
C HIS A 256 3.46 19.15 -9.12
N TYR A 257 3.61 19.65 -7.89
CA TYR A 257 4.84 20.30 -7.42
C TYR A 257 6.07 19.40 -7.60
N LEU A 258 5.99 18.15 -7.15
CA LEU A 258 7.09 17.18 -7.29
C LEU A 258 7.36 16.81 -8.75
N THR A 259 6.34 16.82 -9.61
CA THR A 259 6.51 16.68 -11.06
C THR A 259 7.38 17.81 -11.63
N LEU A 260 7.08 19.07 -11.28
CA LEU A 260 7.85 20.22 -11.74
C LEU A 260 9.31 20.12 -11.28
N LYS A 261 9.53 19.83 -9.99
CA LYS A 261 10.88 19.67 -9.42
C LYS A 261 11.67 18.52 -10.03
N MET A 262 11.00 17.43 -10.42
CA MET A 262 11.64 16.34 -11.16
C MET A 262 12.12 16.82 -12.53
N PHE A 263 11.27 17.51 -13.30
CA PHE A 263 11.64 17.99 -14.64
C PHE A 263 12.69 19.12 -14.61
N GLU A 264 12.71 19.96 -13.57
CA GLU A 264 13.79 20.95 -13.35
C GLU A 264 15.18 20.29 -13.23
N LYS A 265 15.23 19.07 -12.69
CA LYS A 265 16.48 18.35 -12.42
C LYS A 265 16.88 17.36 -13.52
N ILE A 266 15.93 16.87 -14.31
CA ILE A 266 16.21 15.92 -15.39
C ILE A 266 16.87 16.62 -16.57
N ASN A 267 17.98 16.05 -17.05
CA ASN A 267 18.53 16.44 -18.34
C ASN A 267 17.94 15.59 -19.48
N LEU A 268 16.79 16.03 -20.01
CA LEU A 268 16.06 15.30 -21.06
C LEU A 268 16.91 15.01 -22.31
N SER A 269 17.84 15.90 -22.65
CA SER A 269 18.70 15.74 -23.84
C SER A 269 19.65 14.54 -23.76
N LYS A 270 20.01 14.08 -22.55
CA LYS A 270 20.93 12.94 -22.34
C LYS A 270 20.24 11.58 -22.34
N LEU A 271 18.95 11.55 -21.98
CA LEU A 271 18.23 10.31 -21.70
C LEU A 271 17.84 9.53 -22.97
N ASN A 272 17.49 10.23 -24.07
CA ASN A 272 17.09 9.64 -25.36
C ASN A 272 15.91 8.65 -25.26
N PHE A 273 14.98 8.87 -24.33
CA PHE A 273 13.69 8.18 -24.26
C PHE A 273 12.66 8.86 -25.16
N LYS A 274 11.62 8.12 -25.58
CA LYS A 274 10.50 8.69 -26.33
C LYS A 274 9.77 9.76 -25.53
N LYS A 275 9.49 9.45 -24.26
CA LYS A 275 8.73 10.30 -23.35
C LYS A 275 9.00 9.89 -21.90
N ILE A 276 9.04 10.88 -21.03
CA ILE A 276 8.93 10.71 -19.57
C ILE A 276 7.58 11.33 -19.20
N HIS A 277 6.70 10.55 -18.59
CA HIS A 277 5.39 11.01 -18.14
C HIS A 277 5.51 11.75 -16.81
N ASN A 278 4.47 12.53 -16.48
CA ASN A 278 4.39 13.21 -15.19
C ASN A 278 4.43 12.19 -14.04
N LEU A 279 5.00 12.60 -12.90
CA LEU A 279 5.03 11.79 -11.70
C LEU A 279 3.61 11.38 -11.29
N VAL A 280 3.47 10.14 -10.83
CA VAL A 280 2.28 9.66 -10.13
C VAL A 280 2.65 9.45 -8.67
N ILE A 281 1.84 9.97 -7.75
CA ILE A 281 1.87 9.62 -6.34
C ILE A 281 0.64 8.76 -6.06
N LEU A 282 0.87 7.63 -5.39
CA LEU A 282 -0.18 6.69 -5.03
C LEU A 282 -0.07 6.40 -3.55
N ASP A 283 -1.14 6.61 -2.78
CA ASP A 283 -1.16 6.12 -1.41
C ASP A 283 -1.46 4.62 -1.34
N LEU A 284 -0.88 3.98 -0.34
CA LEU A 284 -1.02 2.56 -0.08
C LEU A 284 -2.48 2.15 0.10
N ASN A 285 -3.30 2.96 0.80
CA ASN A 285 -4.70 2.63 1.04
C ASN A 285 -5.47 2.54 -0.28
N SER A 286 -5.29 3.52 -1.17
CA SER A 286 -5.86 3.49 -2.52
C SER A 286 -5.41 2.25 -3.31
N LEU A 287 -4.14 1.86 -3.24
CA LEU A 287 -3.65 0.66 -3.92
C LEU A 287 -4.29 -0.62 -3.37
N VAL A 288 -4.41 -0.74 -2.06
CA VAL A 288 -5.07 -1.87 -1.38
C VAL A 288 -6.53 -1.96 -1.79
N GLU A 289 -7.27 -0.85 -1.67
CA GLU A 289 -8.69 -0.79 -2.00
C GLU A 289 -8.94 -1.17 -3.47
N LEU A 290 -8.15 -0.64 -4.41
CA LEU A 290 -8.28 -1.00 -5.83
C LEU A 290 -7.95 -2.48 -6.09
N THR A 291 -6.92 -3.00 -5.42
CA THR A 291 -6.50 -4.40 -5.58
C THR A 291 -7.57 -5.38 -5.09
N TYR A 292 -8.24 -5.08 -3.97
CA TYR A 292 -9.21 -5.99 -3.37
C TYR A 292 -10.67 -5.75 -3.79
N TYR A 293 -11.07 -4.54 -4.16
CA TYR A 293 -12.46 -4.25 -4.55
C TYR A 293 -12.75 -4.35 -6.04
N ASN A 294 -11.72 -4.36 -6.88
CA ASN A 294 -11.89 -4.37 -8.31
C ASN A 294 -11.14 -5.54 -8.95
N ASN A 295 -11.86 -6.62 -9.23
CA ASN A 295 -11.31 -7.83 -9.86
C ASN A 295 -10.71 -7.57 -11.25
N GLN A 296 -11.07 -6.45 -11.90
CA GLN A 296 -10.52 -6.02 -13.19
C GLN A 296 -9.39 -5.00 -13.05
N PHE A 297 -9.03 -4.60 -11.82
CA PHE A 297 -7.96 -3.65 -11.58
C PHE A 297 -6.62 -4.23 -12.04
N ASP A 298 -5.97 -3.49 -12.92
CA ASP A 298 -4.60 -3.72 -13.33
C ASP A 298 -3.86 -2.39 -13.17
N LEU A 299 -2.90 -2.37 -12.24
CA LEU A 299 -2.17 -1.16 -11.87
C LEU A 299 -1.53 -0.49 -13.09
N ILE A 300 -0.94 -1.27 -13.99
CA ILE A 300 -0.21 -0.76 -15.16
C ILE A 300 -1.16 -0.13 -16.16
N LYS A 301 -2.36 -0.70 -16.35
CA LYS A 301 -3.40 -0.09 -17.17
C LYS A 301 -3.88 1.23 -16.58
N CYS A 302 -4.19 1.25 -15.28
CA CYS A 302 -4.66 2.45 -14.58
C CYS A 302 -3.60 3.58 -14.61
N LEU A 303 -2.33 3.27 -14.37
CA LEU A 303 -1.25 4.27 -14.45
C LEU A 303 -1.13 4.91 -15.84
N LYS A 304 -1.30 4.13 -16.92
CA LYS A 304 -1.30 4.67 -18.29
C LYS A 304 -2.50 5.58 -18.54
N GLU A 305 -3.70 5.15 -18.13
CA GLU A 305 -4.91 5.96 -18.26
C GLU A 305 -4.80 7.27 -17.49
N TYR A 306 -4.22 7.23 -16.28
CA TYR A 306 -3.99 8.39 -15.46
C TYR A 306 -2.98 9.37 -16.08
N ALA A 307 -1.85 8.86 -16.58
CA ALA A 307 -0.86 9.68 -17.26
C ALA A 307 -1.44 10.43 -18.49
N LEU A 308 -2.33 9.77 -19.25
CA LEU A 308 -3.04 10.41 -20.36
C LEU A 308 -3.97 11.53 -19.88
N LYS A 309 -4.73 11.32 -18.79
CA LYS A 309 -5.58 12.36 -18.21
C LYS A 309 -4.76 13.56 -17.72
N LYS A 310 -3.67 13.31 -17.00
CA LYS A 310 -2.75 14.37 -16.54
C LYS A 310 -2.19 15.22 -17.69
N SER A 311 -1.87 14.60 -18.82
CA SER A 311 -1.35 15.33 -19.98
C SER A 311 -2.33 16.32 -20.62
N LYS A 312 -3.62 16.23 -20.29
CA LYS A 312 -4.69 17.12 -20.79
C LYS A 312 -5.10 18.19 -19.76
N PHE A 313 -4.50 18.19 -18.58
CA PHE A 313 -4.82 19.13 -17.53
C PHE A 313 -4.35 20.54 -17.90
N ASN A 314 -5.19 21.55 -17.64
CA ASN A 314 -4.86 22.95 -17.84
C ASN A 314 -4.76 23.64 -16.47
N GLU A 315 -3.56 24.12 -16.16
CA GLU A 315 -3.25 24.85 -14.93
C GLU A 315 -3.63 26.33 -15.00
N ASN A 316 -3.87 26.89 -16.19
CA ASN A 316 -4.17 28.31 -16.42
C ASN A 316 -5.66 28.64 -16.20
N VAL A 317 -6.19 28.24 -15.04
CA VAL A 317 -7.55 28.54 -14.58
C VAL A 317 -7.49 29.09 -13.15
N SER A 318 -8.51 29.84 -12.74
CA SER A 318 -8.53 30.51 -11.43
C SER A 318 -8.41 29.54 -10.24
N LEU A 319 -8.94 28.33 -10.38
CA LEU A 319 -8.85 27.24 -9.41
C LEU A 319 -8.50 25.93 -10.17
N PRO A 320 -7.22 25.55 -10.24
CA PRO A 320 -6.79 24.35 -10.94
C PRO A 320 -7.32 23.09 -10.24
N ASN A 321 -8.10 22.26 -10.95
CA ASN A 321 -8.58 20.97 -10.45
C ASN A 321 -7.62 19.85 -10.86
N TYR A 322 -6.52 19.71 -10.12
CA TYR A 322 -5.51 18.70 -10.39
C TYR A 322 -6.13 17.29 -10.38
N PRO A 323 -5.90 16.47 -11.42
CA PRO A 323 -6.37 15.08 -11.43
C PRO A 323 -5.84 14.32 -10.22
N SER A 324 -6.67 13.45 -9.65
CA SER A 324 -6.32 12.55 -8.55
C SER A 324 -6.34 11.11 -9.04
N PHE A 325 -5.32 10.30 -8.72
CA PHE A 325 -5.33 8.88 -9.07
C PHE A 325 -6.51 8.17 -8.39
N ARG A 326 -6.71 8.44 -7.10
CA ARG A 326 -7.81 7.89 -6.30
C ARG A 326 -9.15 8.19 -6.97
N ASP A 327 -9.48 9.46 -7.19
CA ASP A 327 -10.81 9.85 -7.72
C ASP A 327 -11.07 9.34 -9.14
N ASN A 328 -10.01 9.03 -9.90
CA ASN A 328 -10.13 8.50 -11.25
C ASN A 328 -10.55 7.03 -11.32
N PHE A 329 -10.22 6.23 -10.31
CA PHE A 329 -10.44 4.78 -10.31
C PHE A 329 -11.27 4.30 -9.13
N ILE A 330 -11.07 4.93 -7.98
CA ILE A 330 -11.95 4.87 -6.82
C ILE A 330 -12.95 6.01 -7.02
N LYS A 331 -13.97 5.76 -7.84
CA LYS A 331 -15.17 6.61 -7.75
C LYS A 331 -15.63 6.51 -6.31
N SER A 332 -15.94 7.63 -5.68
CA SER A 332 -16.52 7.72 -4.33
C SER A 332 -17.86 6.99 -4.17
N ASP A 333 -18.26 6.14 -5.13
CA ASP A 333 -19.09 4.96 -4.90
C ASP A 333 -18.27 3.85 -4.22
N PHE A 334 -17.72 4.19 -3.06
CA PHE A 334 -17.36 3.21 -2.07
C PHE A 334 -18.65 2.83 -1.36
N VAL A 335 -19.36 1.76 -1.62
CA VAL A 335 -19.52 0.81 -2.70
C VAL A 335 -21.01 0.50 -2.55
N LYS A 336 -21.68 -0.03 -3.57
CA LYS A 336 -22.89 -0.83 -3.36
C LYS A 336 -22.57 -2.12 -2.54
N ASN A 337 -21.75 -2.01 -1.49
CA ASN A 337 -21.43 -3.01 -0.48
C ASN A 337 -22.58 -3.17 0.51
N SER A 338 -23.54 -2.24 0.57
CA SER A 338 -24.86 -2.60 1.10
C SER A 338 -25.35 -3.84 0.37
N ASN A 339 -25.17 -3.95 -0.95
CA ASN A 339 -25.54 -5.15 -1.68
C ASN A 339 -24.57 -6.33 -1.52
N PHE A 340 -23.25 -6.14 -1.31
CA PHE A 340 -22.37 -7.31 -1.11
C PHE A 340 -22.56 -7.94 0.28
N LEU A 341 -22.59 -7.16 1.35
CA LEU A 341 -22.86 -7.68 2.69
C LEU A 341 -24.28 -8.25 2.76
N ILE A 342 -25.28 -7.56 2.20
CA ILE A 342 -26.67 -8.08 2.12
C ILE A 342 -26.78 -9.30 1.19
N GLN A 343 -26.06 -9.36 0.05
CA GLN A 343 -26.07 -10.54 -0.81
C GLN A 343 -25.31 -11.71 -0.19
N PHE A 344 -24.20 -11.47 0.51
CA PHE A 344 -23.49 -12.48 1.27
C PHE A 344 -24.38 -13.03 2.37
N LEU A 345 -24.99 -12.17 3.21
CA LEU A 345 -25.95 -12.57 4.25
C LEU A 345 -27.16 -13.35 3.68
N LYS A 346 -27.64 -13.00 2.48
CA LYS A 346 -28.70 -13.72 1.77
C LYS A 346 -28.26 -15.07 1.19
N LEU A 347 -27.04 -15.14 0.66
CA LEU A 347 -26.51 -16.36 0.01
C LEU A 347 -26.05 -17.41 1.02
N THR A 348 -25.69 -17.01 2.24
CA THR A 348 -25.22 -17.91 3.30
C THR A 348 -26.32 -18.30 4.30
N ASN A 349 -27.60 -18.00 4.03
CA ASN A 349 -28.73 -18.21 4.95
C ASN A 349 -28.55 -17.51 6.33
N PHE A 350 -27.71 -16.47 6.41
CA PHE A 350 -27.45 -15.72 7.63
C PHE A 350 -28.66 -14.91 8.12
N GLU A 351 -29.67 -14.66 7.28
CA GLU A 351 -30.96 -14.06 7.70
C GLU A 351 -31.74 -14.95 8.69
N ASN A 352 -31.43 -16.24 8.80
CA ASN A 352 -32.06 -17.15 9.77
C ASN A 352 -31.30 -17.25 11.11
N ASN A 353 -30.19 -16.51 11.27
CA ASN A 353 -29.49 -16.44 12.53
C ASN A 353 -30.30 -15.58 13.53
N LYS A 354 -30.73 -16.19 14.65
CA LYS A 354 -31.55 -15.53 15.67
C LYS A 354 -30.90 -14.24 16.20
N ASP A 355 -29.58 -14.18 16.27
CA ASP A 355 -28.86 -13.01 16.77
C ASP A 355 -28.92 -11.82 15.80
N ILE A 356 -29.09 -12.08 14.50
CA ILE A 356 -29.27 -11.03 13.46
C ILE A 356 -30.74 -10.64 13.31
N ALA A 357 -31.68 -11.58 13.49
CA ALA A 357 -33.11 -11.28 13.49
C ALA A 357 -33.50 -10.31 14.64
N GLU A 358 -32.71 -10.29 15.71
CA GLU A 358 -32.85 -9.37 16.84
C GLU A 358 -32.07 -8.05 16.65
N MET A 359 -31.32 -7.88 15.55
CA MET A 359 -30.65 -6.61 15.25
C MET A 359 -31.64 -5.55 14.76
N PRO A 360 -31.56 -4.31 15.27
CA PRO A 360 -32.47 -3.25 14.84
C PRO A 360 -32.20 -2.86 13.38
N ASN A 361 -33.27 -2.47 12.67
CA ASN A 361 -33.26 -2.14 11.23
C ASN A 361 -32.27 -1.03 10.82
N ASN A 362 -31.67 -0.32 11.77
CA ASN A 362 -30.68 0.74 11.56
C ASN A 362 -29.23 0.30 11.85
N PHE A 363 -28.98 -1.00 12.02
CA PHE A 363 -27.66 -1.54 12.30
C PHE A 363 -26.71 -1.51 11.09
N PHE A 364 -27.23 -1.56 9.86
CA PHE A 364 -26.46 -1.59 8.61
C PHE A 364 -26.48 -0.27 7.84
#